data_AF-A0A971Q9U6-F1
#
_entry.id   AF-A0A971Q9U6-F1
#
_cell.length_a   1.000
_cell.length_b   1.000
_cell.length_c   1.000
_cell.angle_alpha   90.00
_cell.angle_beta   90.00
_cell.angle_gamma   90.00
#
_symmetry.space_group_name_H-M   'P 1'
#
loop_
_entity.id
_entity.type
_entity.pdbx_description
1 polymer ?
#
loop_
_entity_poly.entity_id
_entity_poly.type
_entity_poly.pdbx_seq_one_letter_code
_entity_poly.pdbx_strand_id
1 'polypeptide(L)'
;MLHYRDRKNRVHIFTMDRLLLEDVRDRIAEHSGTRSVQIVTPGSVRSAITAEDVMELARDSVTSRVLIMDVRRQTLTRLQQAFSSVVRFNRADLNRYCYAVLIGEGPVNLLKPGRGLRAFPTYLADLRNNFNAAVFFGDPFLTHTHEEIQEIGLRERGTLPDRLPRRFKKFFSDDQVLIEQVRQYFRAAGSSPEKRSRKKEEREEVLRRLTLRMMRHDFPDDWERASETLSKEGLSFPGEPLRFCVYPFFFEEWVSDLLAQARSAK
;
A
#
# COMPACT_ATOMS: atom_id res chain seq x y z
N MET A 1 -19.97 -22.77 -3.25
CA MET A 1 -19.13 -21.62 -3.61
C MET A 1 -18.08 -22.11 -4.59
N LEU A 2 -17.88 -21.45 -5.74
CA LEU A 2 -16.90 -21.89 -6.73
C LEU A 2 -15.48 -21.52 -6.22
N HIS A 3 -14.60 -22.49 -6.09
CA HIS A 3 -13.18 -22.26 -5.76
C HIS A 3 -12.34 -22.30 -7.04
N TYR A 4 -11.45 -21.34 -7.22
CA TYR A 4 -10.52 -21.29 -8.34
C TYR A 4 -9.17 -21.89 -7.89
N ARG A 5 -9.01 -23.20 -8.05
CA ARG A 5 -7.80 -23.92 -7.60
C ARG A 5 -6.59 -23.74 -8.53
N ASP A 6 -6.82 -23.52 -9.81
CA ASP A 6 -5.77 -23.37 -10.83
C ASP A 6 -5.28 -21.92 -10.98
N ARG A 7 -5.12 -21.22 -9.84
CA ARG A 7 -4.57 -19.86 -9.83
C ARG A 7 -3.11 -19.85 -10.26
N LYS A 8 -2.81 -18.91 -11.16
CA LYS A 8 -1.48 -18.71 -11.75
C LYS A 8 -0.57 -17.97 -10.79
N ASN A 9 0.74 -18.05 -11.03
CA ASN A 9 1.73 -17.26 -10.29
C ASN A 9 1.68 -15.79 -10.73
N ARG A 10 0.62 -15.10 -10.32
CA ARG A 10 0.23 -13.78 -10.83
C ARG A 10 -0.18 -12.86 -9.69
N VAL A 11 0.24 -11.61 -9.81
CA VAL A 11 -0.16 -10.49 -8.96
C VAL A 11 -0.99 -9.53 -9.81
N HIS A 12 -2.21 -9.21 -9.38
CA HIS A 12 -2.97 -8.09 -9.94
C HIS A 12 -2.82 -6.86 -9.06
N ILE A 13 -2.57 -5.70 -9.66
CA ILE A 13 -2.53 -4.41 -8.96
C ILE A 13 -3.78 -3.62 -9.37
N PHE A 14 -4.56 -3.14 -8.40
CA PHE A 14 -5.76 -2.32 -8.61
C PHE A 14 -5.54 -0.94 -8.01
N THR A 15 -5.22 0.03 -8.87
CA THR A 15 -4.99 1.43 -8.51
C THR A 15 -5.29 2.33 -9.70
N MET A 16 -5.71 3.57 -9.43
CA MET A 16 -5.77 4.64 -10.45
C MET A 16 -4.50 5.51 -10.46
N ASP A 17 -3.61 5.31 -9.48
CA ASP A 17 -2.39 6.09 -9.33
C ASP A 17 -1.24 5.43 -10.07
N ARG A 18 -0.74 6.12 -11.10
CA ARG A 18 0.39 5.67 -11.90
C ARG A 18 1.68 5.59 -11.08
N LEU A 19 1.92 6.53 -10.15
CA LEU A 19 3.12 6.55 -9.34
C LEU A 19 3.17 5.35 -8.40
N LEU A 20 2.04 5.06 -7.72
CA LEU A 20 1.93 3.87 -6.89
C LEU A 20 2.04 2.58 -7.73
N LEU A 21 1.40 2.54 -8.90
CA LEU A 21 1.46 1.40 -9.80
C LEU A 21 2.90 1.06 -10.20
N GLU A 22 3.68 2.05 -10.65
CA GLU A 22 5.06 1.86 -11.07
C GLU A 22 5.97 1.48 -9.91
N ASP A 23 5.80 2.11 -8.75
CA ASP A 23 6.52 1.79 -7.53
C ASP A 23 6.29 0.34 -7.11
N VAL A 24 5.04 -0.10 -7.00
CA VAL A 24 4.68 -1.49 -6.64
C VAL A 24 5.14 -2.48 -7.70
N ARG A 25 4.86 -2.22 -8.98
CA ARG A 25 5.23 -3.12 -10.09
C ARG A 25 6.72 -3.40 -10.08
N ASP A 26 7.52 -2.36 -10.02
CA ASP A 26 8.97 -2.53 -10.16
C ASP A 26 9.58 -3.14 -8.89
N ARG A 27 9.06 -2.83 -7.69
CA ARG A 27 9.49 -3.50 -6.45
C ARG A 27 9.30 -5.02 -6.54
N ILE A 28 8.13 -5.45 -6.99
CA ILE A 28 7.83 -6.87 -7.19
C ILE A 28 8.72 -7.47 -8.28
N ALA A 29 8.96 -6.75 -9.38
CA ALA A 29 9.80 -7.26 -10.46
C ALA A 29 11.29 -7.39 -10.07
N GLU A 30 11.80 -6.48 -9.24
CA GLU A 30 13.20 -6.44 -8.82
C GLU A 30 13.51 -7.43 -7.68
N HIS A 31 12.53 -7.77 -6.85
CA HIS A 31 12.72 -8.65 -5.70
C HIS A 31 12.93 -10.12 -6.12
N SER A 32 13.96 -10.76 -5.55
CA SER A 32 14.40 -12.11 -5.93
C SER A 32 13.32 -13.17 -5.72
N GLY A 33 12.54 -13.06 -4.63
CA GLY A 33 11.44 -13.97 -4.30
C GLY A 33 10.21 -13.85 -5.20
N THR A 34 10.19 -12.90 -6.13
CA THR A 34 9.03 -12.61 -7.02
C THR A 34 9.40 -12.50 -8.50
N ARG A 35 10.64 -12.83 -8.90
CA ARG A 35 11.11 -12.71 -10.31
C ARG A 35 10.28 -13.47 -11.34
N SER A 36 9.66 -14.59 -10.97
CA SER A 36 8.87 -15.44 -11.87
C SER A 36 7.37 -15.11 -11.88
N VAL A 37 6.98 -14.01 -11.22
CA VAL A 37 5.59 -13.60 -11.07
C VAL A 37 5.16 -12.79 -12.28
N GLN A 38 4.00 -13.12 -12.83
CA GLN A 38 3.35 -12.26 -13.80
C GLN A 38 2.65 -11.10 -13.07
N ILE A 39 3.03 -9.87 -13.38
CA ILE A 39 2.36 -8.67 -12.85
C ILE A 39 1.34 -8.20 -13.87
N VAL A 40 0.09 -8.01 -13.44
CA VAL A 40 -0.99 -7.47 -14.26
C VAL A 40 -1.43 -6.12 -13.70
N THR A 41 -1.48 -5.12 -14.58
CA THR A 41 -1.63 -3.70 -14.26
C THR A 41 -2.76 -3.08 -15.08
N PRO A 42 -3.48 -2.07 -14.56
CA PRO A 42 -4.58 -1.42 -15.27
C PRO A 42 -4.05 -0.38 -16.26
N GLY A 43 -4.83 -0.21 -17.33
CA GLY A 43 -4.60 0.79 -18.37
C GLY A 43 -3.35 0.57 -19.21
N SER A 44 -3.14 1.45 -20.18
CA SER A 44 -1.93 1.47 -21.03
C SER A 44 -0.78 2.20 -20.35
N VAL A 45 0.47 2.00 -20.80
CA VAL A 45 1.67 2.65 -20.24
C VAL A 45 1.65 4.19 -20.36
N ARG A 46 0.89 4.76 -21.32
CA ARG A 46 0.98 6.18 -21.68
C ARG A 46 -0.26 7.02 -21.35
N SER A 47 -1.33 6.42 -20.82
CA SER A 47 -2.58 7.11 -20.51
C SER A 47 -2.80 7.25 -19.00
N ALA A 48 -3.67 8.18 -18.59
CA ALA A 48 -4.20 8.14 -17.23
C ALA A 48 -4.96 6.82 -17.01
N ILE A 49 -4.91 6.29 -15.78
CA ILE A 49 -5.67 5.08 -15.41
C ILE A 49 -7.07 5.51 -14.99
N THR A 50 -8.08 4.97 -15.66
CA THR A 50 -9.49 5.23 -15.40
C THR A 50 -10.10 4.19 -14.44
N ALA A 51 -11.30 4.44 -13.93
CA ALA A 51 -11.98 3.45 -13.09
C ALA A 51 -12.41 2.24 -13.92
N GLU A 52 -12.74 2.46 -15.19
CA GLU A 52 -13.07 1.47 -16.20
C GLU A 52 -11.89 0.52 -16.46
N ASP A 53 -10.68 1.05 -16.65
CA ASP A 53 -9.45 0.24 -16.81
C ASP A 53 -9.25 -0.74 -15.63
N VAL A 54 -9.56 -0.28 -14.41
CA VAL A 54 -9.46 -1.12 -13.20
C VAL A 54 -10.60 -2.13 -13.13
N MET A 55 -11.81 -1.74 -13.54
CA MET A 55 -12.98 -2.60 -13.57
C MET A 55 -12.83 -3.74 -14.58
N GLU A 56 -12.19 -3.51 -15.73
CA GLU A 56 -11.90 -4.54 -16.73
C GLU A 56 -11.04 -5.68 -16.14
N LEU A 57 -10.07 -5.36 -15.29
CA LEU A 57 -9.25 -6.35 -14.58
C LEU A 57 -10.01 -7.15 -13.53
N ALA A 58 -11.16 -6.66 -13.06
CA ALA A 58 -11.83 -7.25 -11.91
C ALA A 58 -12.21 -8.72 -12.15
N ARG A 59 -12.64 -9.08 -13.37
CA ARG A 59 -12.99 -10.47 -13.72
C ARG A 59 -11.77 -11.38 -13.74
N ASP A 60 -10.65 -10.91 -14.28
CA ASP A 60 -9.42 -11.71 -14.42
C ASP A 60 -8.70 -11.93 -13.08
N SER A 61 -9.09 -11.19 -12.04
CA SER A 61 -8.56 -11.33 -10.67
C SER A 61 -8.65 -12.75 -10.10
N VAL A 62 -9.63 -13.55 -10.55
CA VAL A 62 -9.81 -14.96 -10.12
C VAL A 62 -8.64 -15.86 -10.51
N THR A 63 -7.78 -15.41 -11.42
CA THR A 63 -6.59 -16.14 -11.86
C THR A 63 -5.35 -15.85 -11.02
N SER A 64 -5.37 -14.81 -10.19
CA SER A 64 -4.21 -14.37 -9.41
C SER A 64 -4.14 -15.01 -8.02
N ARG A 65 -2.93 -15.11 -7.50
CA ARG A 65 -2.68 -15.53 -6.11
C ARG A 65 -2.60 -14.36 -5.14
N VAL A 66 -2.21 -13.19 -5.63
CA VAL A 66 -2.16 -11.96 -4.82
C VAL A 66 -2.84 -10.82 -5.56
N LEU A 67 -3.62 -10.06 -4.81
CA LEU A 67 -4.33 -8.87 -5.26
C LEU A 67 -3.82 -7.69 -4.42
N ILE A 68 -3.27 -6.67 -5.05
CA ILE A 68 -2.81 -5.46 -4.37
C ILE A 68 -3.83 -4.37 -4.65
N MET A 69 -4.45 -3.80 -3.62
CA MET A 69 -5.56 -2.86 -3.76
C MET A 69 -5.23 -1.52 -3.09
N ASP A 70 -5.32 -0.45 -3.87
CA ASP A 70 -5.15 0.92 -3.39
C ASP A 70 -6.43 1.42 -2.70
N VAL A 71 -6.42 1.40 -1.37
CA VAL A 71 -7.54 1.81 -0.51
C VAL A 71 -7.37 3.22 0.06
N ARG A 72 -6.51 4.06 -0.53
CA ARG A 72 -6.46 5.50 -0.22
C ARG A 72 -7.80 6.15 -0.54
N ARG A 73 -8.21 7.16 0.22
CA ARG A 73 -9.57 7.70 0.15
C ARG A 73 -9.93 8.24 -1.23
N GLN A 74 -8.99 8.92 -1.90
CA GLN A 74 -9.21 9.47 -3.24
C GLN A 74 -9.48 8.37 -4.28
N THR A 75 -8.81 7.23 -4.13
CA THR A 75 -8.95 6.07 -5.04
C THR A 75 -10.17 5.22 -4.65
N LEU A 76 -10.35 4.94 -3.36
CA LEU A 76 -11.36 4.01 -2.84
C LEU A 76 -12.78 4.38 -3.28
N THR A 77 -13.15 5.67 -3.18
CA THR A 77 -14.48 6.13 -3.60
C THR A 77 -14.74 5.90 -5.09
N ARG A 78 -13.70 6.08 -5.92
CA ARG A 78 -13.79 5.93 -7.39
C ARG A 78 -13.76 4.47 -7.82
N LEU A 79 -13.04 3.63 -7.09
CA LEU A 79 -12.87 2.21 -7.38
C LEU A 79 -13.83 1.28 -6.63
N GLN A 80 -14.79 1.83 -5.87
CA GLN A 80 -15.67 1.03 -5.01
C GLN A 80 -16.37 -0.11 -5.76
N GLN A 81 -16.86 0.14 -6.98
CA GLN A 81 -17.52 -0.87 -7.81
C GLN A 81 -16.54 -1.96 -8.27
N ALA A 82 -15.33 -1.58 -8.71
CA ALA A 82 -14.29 -2.51 -9.12
C ALA A 82 -13.84 -3.38 -7.94
N PHE A 83 -13.56 -2.76 -6.80
CA PHE A 83 -13.17 -3.45 -5.57
C PHE A 83 -14.25 -4.40 -5.06
N SER A 84 -15.50 -3.97 -5.04
CA SER A 84 -16.63 -4.84 -4.67
C SER A 84 -16.71 -6.06 -5.60
N SER A 85 -16.44 -5.87 -6.89
CA SER A 85 -16.43 -6.96 -7.87
C SER A 85 -15.26 -7.91 -7.65
N VAL A 86 -14.05 -7.40 -7.47
CA VAL A 86 -12.84 -8.18 -7.15
C VAL A 86 -13.07 -9.03 -5.90
N VAL A 87 -13.53 -8.43 -4.80
CA VAL A 87 -13.80 -9.16 -3.56
C VAL A 87 -14.89 -10.21 -3.77
N ARG A 88 -15.99 -9.87 -4.43
CA ARG A 88 -17.09 -10.81 -4.71
C ARG A 88 -16.61 -12.02 -5.52
N PHE A 89 -15.80 -11.82 -6.56
CA PHE A 89 -15.29 -12.91 -7.39
C PHE A 89 -14.30 -13.80 -6.65
N ASN A 90 -13.54 -13.26 -5.68
CA ASN A 90 -12.50 -14.01 -4.96
C ASN A 90 -12.94 -14.47 -3.57
N ARG A 91 -14.13 -14.13 -3.09
CA ARG A 91 -14.55 -14.32 -1.68
C ARG A 91 -14.35 -15.73 -1.16
N ALA A 92 -14.57 -16.75 -2.00
CA ALA A 92 -14.39 -18.16 -1.64
C ALA A 92 -12.93 -18.55 -1.40
N ASP A 93 -11.98 -17.83 -2.00
CA ASP A 93 -10.56 -18.20 -2.05
C ASP A 93 -9.65 -17.25 -1.26
N LEU A 94 -10.17 -16.09 -0.85
CA LEU A 94 -9.43 -15.11 -0.06
C LEU A 94 -8.94 -15.72 1.25
N ASN A 95 -7.67 -15.47 1.56
CA ASN A 95 -6.90 -16.03 2.67
C ASN A 95 -6.71 -17.56 2.62
N ARG A 96 -6.81 -18.16 1.42
CA ARG A 96 -6.47 -19.56 1.17
C ARG A 96 -5.68 -19.75 -0.13
N TYR A 97 -6.32 -19.55 -1.27
CA TYR A 97 -5.70 -19.68 -2.61
C TYR A 97 -5.38 -18.30 -3.23
N CYS A 98 -5.93 -17.24 -2.66
CA CYS A 98 -5.76 -15.86 -3.07
C CYS A 98 -5.62 -14.96 -1.83
N TYR A 99 -4.79 -13.93 -1.88
CA TYR A 99 -4.59 -13.01 -0.76
C TYR A 99 -4.69 -11.56 -1.22
N ALA A 100 -5.37 -10.73 -0.43
CA ALA A 100 -5.46 -9.31 -0.67
C ALA A 100 -4.48 -8.53 0.21
N VAL A 101 -3.66 -7.69 -0.41
CA VAL A 101 -2.73 -6.75 0.21
C VAL A 101 -3.29 -5.35 -0.02
N LEU A 102 -3.49 -4.59 1.06
CA LEU A 102 -4.04 -3.24 0.97
C LEU A 102 -2.95 -2.20 1.14
N ILE A 103 -2.96 -1.14 0.33
CA ILE A 103 -2.12 0.04 0.52
C ILE A 103 -3.04 1.25 0.72
N GLY A 104 -2.87 1.99 1.81
CA GLY A 104 -3.71 3.12 2.17
C GLY A 104 -2.98 4.20 2.97
N GLU A 105 -3.68 5.24 3.38
CA GLU A 105 -3.11 6.36 4.15
C GLU A 105 -3.37 6.29 5.67
N GLY A 106 -4.13 5.28 6.10
CA GLY A 106 -4.55 5.09 7.49
C GLY A 106 -5.86 5.81 7.85
N PRO A 107 -6.26 5.79 9.13
CA PRO A 107 -7.51 6.40 9.58
C PRO A 107 -7.48 7.93 9.53
N VAL A 108 -8.62 8.54 9.18
CA VAL A 108 -8.78 10.01 9.02
C VAL A 108 -8.42 10.80 10.28
N ASN A 109 -8.65 10.21 11.44
CA ASN A 109 -8.41 10.82 12.74
C ASN A 109 -7.08 10.38 13.37
N LEU A 110 -6.16 9.76 12.61
CA LEU A 110 -4.88 9.28 13.11
C LEU A 110 -4.08 10.39 13.82
N LEU A 111 -4.01 11.57 13.18
CA LEU A 111 -3.26 12.72 13.68
C LEU A 111 -4.10 13.63 14.61
N LYS A 112 -5.32 13.23 15.00
CA LYS A 112 -6.11 14.01 15.97
C LYS A 112 -5.58 13.76 17.39
N PRO A 113 -5.40 14.82 18.21
CA PRO A 113 -5.00 14.68 19.60
C PRO A 113 -5.88 13.66 20.35
N GLY A 114 -5.26 12.77 21.13
CA GLY A 114 -5.94 11.74 21.91
C GLY A 114 -6.50 10.55 21.11
N ARG A 115 -6.35 10.51 19.77
CA ARG A 115 -6.72 9.35 18.94
C ARG A 115 -5.51 8.46 18.65
N GLY A 116 -4.52 8.97 17.92
CA GLY A 116 -3.28 8.24 17.63
C GLY A 116 -3.53 6.81 17.12
N LEU A 117 -2.77 5.85 17.65
CA LEU A 117 -2.90 4.44 17.29
C LEU A 117 -4.27 3.83 17.65
N ARG A 118 -5.03 4.44 18.57
CA ARG A 118 -6.37 3.95 18.98
C ARG A 118 -7.42 4.05 17.86
N ALA A 119 -7.13 4.76 16.78
CA ALA A 119 -7.99 4.83 15.61
C ALA A 119 -7.90 3.58 14.70
N PHE A 120 -6.82 2.80 14.80
CA PHE A 120 -6.58 1.67 13.90
C PHE A 120 -7.51 0.47 14.09
N PRO A 121 -7.88 0.02 15.31
CA PRO A 121 -8.69 -1.19 15.45
C PRO A 121 -9.98 -1.16 14.63
N THR A 122 -10.76 -0.07 14.73
CA THR A 122 -12.00 0.09 13.94
C THR A 122 -11.70 0.19 12.45
N TYR A 123 -10.70 0.97 12.07
CA TYR A 123 -10.33 1.15 10.67
C TYR A 123 -9.88 -0.17 9.99
N LEU A 124 -9.05 -0.95 10.67
CA LEU A 124 -8.56 -2.23 10.18
C LEU A 124 -9.68 -3.27 10.15
N ALA A 125 -10.60 -3.27 11.12
CA ALA A 125 -11.79 -4.13 11.10
C ALA A 125 -12.68 -3.85 9.88
N ASP A 126 -12.89 -2.58 9.54
CA ASP A 126 -13.64 -2.19 8.34
C ASP A 126 -12.94 -2.69 7.06
N LEU A 127 -11.62 -2.50 6.96
CA LEU A 127 -10.85 -3.01 5.83
C LEU A 127 -10.89 -4.54 5.75
N ARG A 128 -10.72 -5.24 6.86
CA ARG A 128 -10.80 -6.71 6.91
C ARG A 128 -12.17 -7.20 6.47
N ASN A 129 -13.25 -6.59 6.94
CA ASN A 129 -14.61 -7.00 6.60
C ASN A 129 -14.94 -6.74 5.11
N ASN A 130 -14.45 -5.63 4.56
CA ASN A 130 -14.73 -5.23 3.18
C ASN A 130 -13.85 -5.95 2.15
N PHE A 131 -12.61 -6.26 2.49
CA PHE A 131 -11.61 -6.79 1.53
C PHE A 131 -11.09 -8.18 1.86
N ASN A 132 -11.36 -8.70 3.06
CA ASN A 132 -10.77 -9.94 3.58
C ASN A 132 -9.24 -9.95 3.43
N ALA A 133 -8.63 -8.80 3.74
CA ALA A 133 -7.21 -8.56 3.55
C ALA A 133 -6.34 -9.43 4.46
N ALA A 134 -5.15 -9.77 3.96
CA ALA A 134 -4.12 -10.48 4.71
C ALA A 134 -3.22 -9.50 5.49
N VAL A 135 -2.95 -8.33 4.90
CA VAL A 135 -2.10 -7.29 5.48
C VAL A 135 -2.48 -5.91 4.94
N PHE A 136 -2.36 -4.90 5.81
CA PHE A 136 -2.53 -3.49 5.44
C PHE A 136 -1.18 -2.76 5.55
N PHE A 137 -0.85 -2.02 4.49
CA PHE A 137 0.29 -1.13 4.42
C PHE A 137 -0.17 0.33 4.43
N GLY A 138 0.21 1.07 5.47
CA GLY A 138 0.02 2.50 5.53
C GLY A 138 1.19 3.21 4.84
N ASP A 139 0.89 4.06 3.86
CA ASP A 139 1.86 4.93 3.24
C ASP A 139 2.10 6.16 4.13
N PRO A 140 3.29 6.29 4.74
CA PRO A 140 3.55 7.32 5.72
C PRO A 140 3.49 8.72 5.08
N PHE A 141 3.86 8.83 3.79
CA PHE A 141 3.90 10.09 3.05
C PHE A 141 2.53 10.60 2.63
N LEU A 142 1.48 9.80 2.81
CA LEU A 142 0.12 10.12 2.40
C LEU A 142 -0.82 10.33 3.58
N THR A 143 -0.34 10.25 4.82
CA THR A 143 -1.14 10.60 5.99
C THR A 143 -1.25 12.12 6.11
N HIS A 144 -2.49 12.62 6.05
CA HIS A 144 -2.83 14.04 6.13
C HIS A 144 -3.57 14.37 7.43
N THR A 145 -3.33 15.57 7.96
CA THR A 145 -4.13 16.18 9.02
C THR A 145 -5.54 16.52 8.50
N HIS A 146 -6.49 16.76 9.41
CA HIS A 146 -7.86 17.13 9.02
C HIS A 146 -7.90 18.42 8.18
N GLU A 147 -7.08 19.40 8.50
CA GLU A 147 -6.95 20.66 7.76
C GLU A 147 -6.41 20.43 6.34
N GLU A 148 -5.34 19.63 6.22
CA GLU A 148 -4.77 19.27 4.91
C GLU A 148 -5.79 18.52 4.03
N ILE A 149 -6.62 17.64 4.62
CA ILE A 149 -7.69 16.94 3.91
C ILE A 149 -8.73 17.92 3.36
N GLN A 150 -9.15 18.91 4.16
CA GLN A 150 -10.10 19.92 3.73
C GLN A 150 -9.52 20.77 2.60
N GLU A 151 -8.25 21.15 2.70
CA GLU A 151 -7.55 21.91 1.65
C GLU A 151 -7.47 21.16 0.32
N ILE A 152 -7.12 19.87 0.35
CA ILE A 152 -7.12 18.99 -0.83
C ILE A 152 -8.52 18.91 -1.43
N GLY A 153 -9.54 18.68 -0.61
CA GLY A 153 -10.93 18.60 -1.07
C GLY A 153 -11.45 19.86 -1.76
N LEU A 154 -10.94 21.04 -1.35
CA LEU A 154 -11.32 22.33 -1.94
C LEU A 154 -10.57 22.63 -3.25
N ARG A 155 -9.30 22.21 -3.38
CA ARG A 155 -8.42 22.57 -4.50
C ARG A 155 -8.34 21.53 -5.61
N GLU A 156 -8.42 20.25 -5.24
CA GLU A 156 -8.07 19.12 -6.10
C GLU A 156 -9.30 18.23 -6.32
N ARG A 157 -10.34 18.77 -6.98
CA ARG A 157 -11.56 18.01 -7.33
C ARG A 157 -11.23 16.85 -8.29
N GLY A 158 -10.77 15.73 -7.74
CA GLY A 158 -10.58 14.47 -8.45
C GLY A 158 -9.14 14.15 -8.88
N THR A 159 -8.16 15.00 -8.58
CA THR A 159 -6.73 14.71 -8.79
C THR A 159 -6.11 14.10 -7.54
N LEU A 160 -5.17 13.19 -7.73
CA LEU A 160 -4.39 12.62 -6.62
C LEU A 160 -3.33 13.63 -6.19
N PRO A 161 -3.08 13.81 -4.87
CA PRO A 161 -2.01 14.67 -4.40
C PRO A 161 -0.66 14.22 -4.95
N ASP A 162 0.09 15.15 -5.53
CA ASP A 162 1.43 14.93 -6.08
C ASP A 162 2.55 15.43 -5.15
N ARG A 163 2.19 16.23 -4.14
CA ARG A 163 3.09 16.84 -3.15
C ARG A 163 2.98 16.18 -1.79
N LEU A 164 4.09 16.22 -1.05
CA LEU A 164 4.08 15.82 0.35
C LEU A 164 3.14 16.72 1.19
N PRO A 165 2.45 16.16 2.21
CA PRO A 165 1.69 16.95 3.16
C PRO A 165 2.57 18.02 3.82
N ARG A 166 2.02 19.19 4.15
CA ARG A 166 2.77 20.33 4.69
C ARG A 166 3.51 20.00 5.98
N ARG A 167 2.95 19.10 6.81
CA ARG A 167 3.60 18.64 8.04
C ARG A 167 4.99 18.04 7.80
N PHE A 168 5.29 17.60 6.57
CA PHE A 168 6.58 17.05 6.20
C PHE A 168 7.66 18.10 5.97
N LYS A 169 7.32 19.38 5.75
CA LYS A 169 8.30 20.44 5.45
C LYS A 169 9.46 20.49 6.44
N LYS A 170 9.22 20.29 7.73
CA LYS A 170 10.27 20.28 8.76
C LYS A 170 11.28 19.12 8.64
N PHE A 171 11.00 18.11 7.82
CA PHE A 171 11.84 16.95 7.61
C PHE A 171 12.59 16.97 6.26
N PHE A 172 12.29 17.94 5.39
CA PHE A 172 12.90 18.11 4.08
C PHE A 172 13.49 19.51 3.94
N SER A 173 14.57 19.67 3.19
CA SER A 173 15.21 20.97 2.99
C SER A 173 14.49 21.87 1.97
N ASP A 174 13.60 21.29 1.16
CA ASP A 174 12.83 21.98 0.14
C ASP A 174 11.33 21.83 0.44
N ASP A 175 10.60 22.93 0.23
CA ASP A 175 9.17 23.07 0.46
C ASP A 175 8.33 22.49 -0.69
N GLN A 176 8.94 22.14 -1.83
CA GLN A 176 8.26 21.65 -3.04
C GLN A 176 8.60 20.21 -3.44
N VAL A 177 8.97 19.37 -2.47
CA VAL A 177 9.28 17.96 -2.76
C VAL A 177 8.03 17.21 -3.24
N LEU A 178 8.12 16.63 -4.43
CA LEU A 178 7.07 15.79 -5.03
C LEU A 178 7.14 14.36 -4.47
N ILE A 179 5.98 13.73 -4.29
CA ILE A 179 5.86 12.32 -3.86
C ILE A 179 6.65 11.40 -4.80
N GLU A 180 6.60 11.67 -6.11
CA GLU A 180 7.37 10.92 -7.11
C GLU A 180 8.87 10.94 -6.82
N GLN A 181 9.44 12.12 -6.53
CA GLN A 181 10.87 12.28 -6.24
C GLN A 181 11.26 11.48 -5.00
N VAL A 182 10.42 11.46 -3.97
CA VAL A 182 10.63 10.68 -2.75
C VAL A 182 10.66 9.19 -3.05
N ARG A 183 9.66 8.68 -3.81
CA ARG A 183 9.60 7.26 -4.18
C ARG A 183 10.78 6.85 -5.04
N GLN A 184 11.10 7.62 -6.07
CA GLN A 184 12.24 7.36 -6.96
C GLN A 184 13.58 7.40 -6.21
N TYR A 185 13.73 8.32 -5.25
CA TYR A 185 14.89 8.37 -4.38
C TYR A 185 14.99 7.07 -3.58
N PHE A 186 14.00 6.68 -2.79
CA PHE A 186 14.10 5.49 -1.95
C PHE A 186 14.20 4.18 -2.75
N ARG A 187 13.69 4.14 -3.99
CA ARG A 187 13.90 3.01 -4.91
C ARG A 187 15.24 2.97 -5.62
N ALA A 188 16.04 4.03 -5.54
CA ALA A 188 17.28 4.16 -6.30
C ALA A 188 17.10 3.99 -7.83
N ALA A 189 15.96 4.45 -8.38
CA ALA A 189 15.57 4.24 -9.78
C ALA A 189 16.62 4.70 -10.81
N GLY A 190 17.34 5.80 -10.55
CA GLY A 190 18.42 6.31 -11.40
C GLY A 190 19.79 5.65 -11.21
N SER A 191 19.89 4.56 -10.44
CA SER A 191 21.18 3.87 -10.20
C SER A 191 21.37 2.68 -11.11
N SER A 192 22.62 2.40 -11.49
CA SER A 192 22.97 1.22 -12.29
C SER A 192 22.59 -0.07 -11.55
N PRO A 193 22.28 -1.18 -12.24
CA PRO A 193 21.88 -2.43 -11.63
C PRO A 193 22.87 -2.93 -10.56
N GLU A 194 24.17 -2.74 -10.78
CA GLU A 194 25.25 -3.21 -9.89
C GLU A 194 25.29 -2.42 -8.58
N LYS A 195 24.85 -1.16 -8.59
CA LYS A 195 24.88 -0.27 -7.41
C LYS A 195 23.51 -0.10 -6.76
N ARG A 196 22.45 -0.57 -7.41
CA ARG A 196 21.06 -0.32 -6.99
C ARG A 196 20.74 -0.99 -5.65
N SER A 197 21.10 -2.26 -5.47
CA SER A 197 20.81 -2.98 -4.21
C SER A 197 21.44 -2.30 -3.00
N ARG A 198 22.74 -1.99 -3.07
CA ARG A 198 23.45 -1.29 -1.98
C ARG A 198 22.84 0.08 -1.68
N LYS A 199 22.52 0.87 -2.70
CA LYS A 199 21.86 2.17 -2.51
C LYS A 199 20.46 2.04 -1.95
N LYS A 200 19.72 0.99 -2.30
CA LYS A 200 18.38 0.71 -1.74
C LYS A 200 18.50 0.48 -0.24
N GLU A 201 19.42 -0.36 0.20
CA GLU A 201 19.69 -0.62 1.62
C GLU A 201 20.09 0.67 2.37
N GLU A 202 21.04 1.44 1.84
CA GLU A 202 21.46 2.72 2.43
C GLU A 202 20.29 3.72 2.57
N ARG A 203 19.44 3.82 1.54
CA ARG A 203 18.31 4.75 1.50
C ARG A 203 17.13 4.25 2.33
N GLU A 204 16.95 2.94 2.45
CA GLU A 204 15.94 2.35 3.33
C GLU A 204 16.25 2.64 4.80
N GLU A 205 17.52 2.65 5.20
CA GLU A 205 17.91 3.08 6.54
C GLU A 205 17.66 4.58 6.77
N VAL A 206 17.85 5.42 5.74
CA VAL A 206 17.44 6.83 5.79
C VAL A 206 15.92 6.96 5.95
N LEU A 207 15.14 6.17 5.21
CA LEU A 207 13.69 6.13 5.33
C LEU A 207 13.27 5.70 6.73
N ARG A 208 13.87 4.64 7.27
CA ARG A 208 13.57 4.11 8.62
C ARG A 208 13.78 5.19 9.68
N ARG A 209 14.92 5.88 9.65
CA ARG A 209 15.20 7.00 10.57
C ARG A 209 14.24 8.17 10.39
N LEU A 210 13.84 8.48 9.17
CA LEU A 210 12.83 9.51 8.90
C LEU A 210 11.48 9.12 9.50
N THR A 211 11.00 7.91 9.22
CA THR A 211 9.72 7.41 9.73
C THR A 211 9.70 7.34 11.26
N LEU A 212 10.78 6.89 11.91
CA LEU A 212 10.90 6.92 13.37
C LEU A 212 10.82 8.33 13.95
N ARG A 213 11.47 9.32 13.30
CA ARG A 213 11.37 10.73 13.71
C ARG A 213 9.94 11.25 13.59
N MET A 214 9.22 10.86 12.54
CA MET A 214 7.81 11.21 12.39
C MET A 214 6.95 10.57 13.47
N MET A 215 7.15 9.28 13.76
CA MET A 215 6.38 8.58 14.81
C MET A 215 6.60 9.19 16.18
N ARG A 216 7.84 9.54 16.54
CA ARG A 216 8.13 10.24 17.81
C ARG A 216 7.46 11.61 17.90
N HIS A 217 7.31 12.29 16.76
CA HIS A 217 6.63 13.57 16.69
C HIS A 217 5.10 13.41 16.80
N ASP A 218 4.53 12.47 16.04
CA ASP A 218 3.08 12.33 15.88
C ASP A 218 2.43 11.50 17.01
N PHE A 219 3.19 10.59 17.63
CA PHE A 219 2.74 9.67 18.68
C PHE A 219 3.76 9.61 19.83
N PRO A 220 4.07 10.73 20.52
CA PRO A 220 5.14 10.77 21.51
C PRO A 220 4.99 9.74 22.63
N ASP A 221 3.75 9.44 23.04
CA ASP A 221 3.46 8.47 24.12
C ASP A 221 3.45 7.01 23.64
N ASP A 222 3.30 6.77 22.34
CA ASP A 222 3.10 5.45 21.74
C ASP A 222 4.19 5.09 20.70
N TRP A 223 5.27 5.87 20.59
CA TRP A 223 6.20 5.78 19.46
C TRP A 223 6.95 4.44 19.40
N GLU A 224 7.26 3.83 20.53
CA GLU A 224 7.91 2.51 20.60
C GLU A 224 7.02 1.46 19.96
N ARG A 225 5.74 1.45 20.34
CA ARG A 225 4.73 0.58 19.74
C ARG A 225 4.50 0.91 18.27
N ALA A 226 4.45 2.20 17.90
CA ALA A 226 4.33 2.61 16.51
C ALA A 226 5.52 2.09 15.66
N SER A 227 6.72 2.00 16.23
CA SER A 227 7.91 1.53 15.52
C SER A 227 7.83 0.06 15.10
N GLU A 228 6.98 -0.75 15.74
CA GLU A 228 6.72 -2.14 15.36
C GLU A 228 6.21 -2.26 13.91
N THR A 229 5.56 -1.23 13.37
CA THR A 229 5.09 -1.21 11.98
C THR A 229 6.24 -1.23 10.95
N LEU A 230 7.49 -1.00 11.40
CA LEU A 230 8.72 -1.05 10.59
C LEU A 230 9.41 -2.41 10.67
N SER A 231 8.77 -3.41 11.29
CA SER A 231 9.20 -4.82 11.30
C SER A 231 8.43 -5.63 10.26
N LYS A 232 8.90 -6.85 9.96
CA LYS A 232 8.18 -7.76 9.07
C LYS A 232 6.86 -8.20 9.70
N GLU A 233 6.84 -8.35 11.02
CA GLU A 233 5.68 -8.76 11.78
C GLU A 233 4.56 -7.71 11.74
N GLY A 234 4.93 -6.43 11.65
CA GLY A 234 4.02 -5.30 11.71
C GLY A 234 3.40 -5.12 13.09
N LEU A 235 2.59 -4.07 13.23
CA LEU A 235 1.85 -3.78 14.45
C LEU A 235 0.52 -4.56 14.47
N SER A 236 0.24 -5.19 15.62
CA SER A 236 -1.03 -5.88 15.88
C SER A 236 -1.90 -5.13 16.90
N PHE A 237 -3.20 -5.38 16.84
CA PHE A 237 -4.17 -4.79 17.74
C PHE A 237 -5.01 -5.89 18.40
N PRO A 238 -5.26 -5.83 19.72
CA PRO A 238 -6.13 -6.79 20.39
C PRO A 238 -7.50 -6.88 19.72
N GLY A 239 -7.93 -8.10 19.39
CA GLY A 239 -9.22 -8.34 18.73
C GLY A 239 -9.27 -8.07 17.23
N GLU A 240 -8.18 -7.62 16.60
CA GLU A 240 -8.13 -7.37 15.15
C GLU A 240 -6.95 -8.13 14.52
N PRO A 241 -7.20 -9.15 13.69
CA PRO A 241 -6.15 -9.97 13.10
C PRO A 241 -5.40 -9.31 11.93
N LEU A 242 -5.95 -8.26 11.31
CA LEU A 242 -5.29 -7.56 10.21
C LEU A 242 -4.08 -6.77 10.72
N ARG A 243 -2.89 -7.12 10.21
CA ARG A 243 -1.63 -6.47 10.58
C ARG A 243 -1.47 -5.13 9.89
N PHE A 244 -0.91 -4.16 10.61
CA PHE A 244 -0.53 -2.85 10.08
C PHE A 244 1.00 -2.76 9.90
N CYS A 245 1.44 -2.62 8.66
CA CYS A 245 2.83 -2.36 8.29
C CYS A 245 2.94 -0.96 7.67
N VAL A 246 4.13 -0.37 7.70
CA VAL A 246 4.40 0.89 6.98
C VAL A 246 5.02 0.57 5.63
N TYR A 247 4.42 1.10 4.57
CA TYR A 247 4.97 1.01 3.23
C TYR A 247 6.25 1.85 3.11
N PRO A 248 7.32 1.36 2.45
CA PRO A 248 7.45 0.10 1.73
C PRO A 248 8.18 -1.02 2.51
N PHE A 249 8.36 -0.90 3.82
CA PHE A 249 9.17 -1.85 4.58
C PHE A 249 8.57 -3.26 4.53
N PHE A 250 9.41 -4.24 4.16
CA PHE A 250 9.04 -5.65 4.04
C PHE A 250 7.89 -5.96 3.06
N PHE A 251 7.54 -5.01 2.20
CA PHE A 251 6.41 -5.17 1.28
C PHE A 251 6.64 -6.33 0.31
N GLU A 252 7.82 -6.38 -0.29
CA GLU A 252 8.21 -7.41 -1.26
C GLU A 252 8.24 -8.81 -0.63
N GLU A 253 8.72 -8.91 0.62
CA GLU A 253 8.74 -10.13 1.41
C GLU A 253 7.33 -10.62 1.71
N TRP A 254 6.42 -9.73 2.12
CA TRP A 254 5.01 -10.08 2.32
C TRP A 254 4.37 -10.60 1.04
N VAL A 255 4.59 -9.95 -0.11
CA VAL A 255 4.05 -10.44 -1.39
C VAL A 255 4.62 -11.82 -1.73
N SER A 256 5.92 -12.04 -1.54
CA SER A 256 6.56 -13.33 -1.79
C SER A 256 6.02 -14.44 -0.90
N ASP A 257 5.86 -14.17 0.40
CA ASP A 257 5.32 -15.13 1.37
C ASP A 257 3.87 -15.50 1.04
N LEU A 258 3.02 -14.53 0.69
CA LEU A 258 1.63 -14.78 0.32
C LEU A 258 1.51 -15.60 -0.98
N LEU A 259 2.38 -15.36 -1.96
CA LEU A 259 2.46 -16.18 -3.18
C LEU A 259 2.85 -17.63 -2.85
N ALA A 260 3.81 -17.81 -1.95
CA ALA A 260 4.23 -19.14 -1.51
C ALA A 260 3.11 -19.86 -0.74
N GLN A 261 2.42 -19.17 0.17
CA GLN A 261 1.26 -19.68 0.91
C GLN A 261 0.15 -20.12 -0.05
N ALA A 262 -0.25 -19.25 -0.99
CA ALA A 262 -1.26 -19.56 -2.00
C ALA A 262 -0.92 -20.78 -2.84
N ARG A 263 0.36 -20.95 -3.21
CA ARG A 263 0.83 -22.11 -3.98
C ARG A 263 0.79 -23.40 -3.18
N SER A 264 1.01 -23.33 -1.86
CA SER A 264 1.03 -24.49 -0.97
C SER A 264 -0.36 -24.94 -0.50
N ALA A 265 -1.39 -24.12 -0.72
CA ALA A 265 -2.76 -24.41 -0.31
C ALA A 265 -3.33 -25.60 -1.11
N LYS A 266 -3.87 -26.59 -0.38
CA LYS A 266 -4.54 -27.77 -0.92
C LYS A 266 -6.06 -27.58 -1.00
#